data_AF-A0AAD8R791-F1
#
_entry.id   AF-A0AAD8R791-F1
#
_cell.length_a   1.000
_cell.length_b   1.000
_cell.length_c   1.000
_cell.angle_alpha   90.00
_cell.angle_beta   90.00
_cell.angle_gamma   90.00
#
_symmetry.space_group_name_H-M   'P 1'
#
loop_
_entity.id
_entity.type
_entity.pdbx_description
1 polymer ?
#
loop_
_entity_poly.entity_id
_entity_poly.type
_entity_poly.pdbx_seq_one_letter_code
_entity_poly.pdbx_strand_id
1 'polypeptide(L)'
;MLCAQGYNSTQLRLVTSSDDATACHRGRKGSAADLNYPTMAFHAAPGKNFTARFPRSVTNVGVPGSVYVAKIVGSRPGQTVVTVSPRRLAFSHLHQRMSF
;
A
#
# COMPACT_ATOMS: atom_id res chain seq x y z
N MET A 1 -11.40 -2.32 -1.06
CA MET A 1 -10.37 -2.57 -2.10
C MET A 1 -11.00 -2.63 -3.49
N LEU A 2 -11.86 -3.60 -3.80
CA LEU A 2 -12.50 -3.75 -5.11
C LEU A 2 -13.35 -2.52 -5.51
N CYS A 3 -14.06 -1.91 -4.56
CA CYS A 3 -14.77 -0.64 -4.77
C CYS A 3 -13.88 0.50 -5.30
N ALA A 4 -12.66 0.60 -4.78
CA ALA A 4 -11.68 1.61 -5.16
C ALA A 4 -11.12 1.35 -6.58
N GLN A 5 -11.26 0.12 -7.07
CA GLN A 5 -10.90 -0.28 -8.44
C GLN A 5 -12.07 -0.12 -9.42
N GLY A 6 -13.22 0.41 -8.96
CA GLY A 6 -14.38 0.68 -9.82
C GLY A 6 -15.40 -0.47 -9.90
N TYR A 7 -15.27 -1.52 -9.08
CA TYR A 7 -16.25 -2.60 -9.05
C TYR A 7 -17.60 -2.09 -8.52
N ASN A 8 -18.67 -2.39 -9.25
CA ASN A 8 -20.04 -2.13 -8.80
C ASN A 8 -20.61 -3.30 -7.98
N SER A 9 -21.78 -3.12 -7.38
CA SER A 9 -22.42 -4.12 -6.51
C SER A 9 -22.66 -5.47 -7.20
N THR A 10 -23.06 -5.47 -8.48
CA THR A 10 -23.28 -6.69 -9.26
C THR A 10 -21.98 -7.47 -9.46
N GLN A 11 -20.89 -6.77 -9.81
CA GLN A 11 -19.57 -7.39 -9.96
C GLN A 11 -19.02 -7.89 -8.62
N LEU A 12 -19.27 -7.17 -7.52
CA LEU A 12 -18.86 -7.60 -6.19
C LEU A 12 -19.58 -8.88 -5.77
N ARG A 13 -20.90 -8.96 -5.99
CA ARG A 13 -21.69 -10.16 -5.67
C ARG A 13 -21.18 -11.41 -6.37
N LEU A 14 -20.73 -11.28 -7.63
CA LEU A 14 -20.12 -12.39 -8.37
C LEU A 14 -18.78 -12.85 -7.76
N VAL A 15 -18.00 -11.93 -7.20
CA VAL A 15 -16.68 -12.24 -6.63
C VAL A 15 -16.78 -12.74 -5.18
N THR A 16 -17.70 -12.18 -4.39
CA THR A 16 -17.84 -12.50 -2.97
C THR A 16 -18.86 -13.60 -2.71
N SER A 17 -19.71 -13.93 -3.69
CA SER A 17 -20.86 -14.84 -3.55
C SER A 17 -21.74 -14.48 -2.35
N SER A 18 -21.84 -13.20 -2.04
CA SER A 18 -22.55 -12.68 -0.89
C SER A 18 -23.56 -11.63 -1.33
N ASP A 19 -24.81 -11.81 -0.89
CA ASP A 19 -25.90 -10.86 -1.11
C ASP A 19 -25.73 -9.59 -0.25
N ASP A 20 -24.88 -9.67 0.79
CA ASP A 20 -24.41 -8.57 1.61
C ASP A 20 -23.20 -7.83 0.98
N ALA A 21 -22.92 -8.05 -0.31
CA ALA A 21 -21.95 -7.28 -1.09
C ALA A 21 -22.40 -5.82 -1.15
N THR A 22 -22.15 -5.12 -0.04
CA THR A 22 -22.56 -3.75 0.23
C THR A 22 -22.15 -2.86 -0.94
N ALA A 23 -23.13 -2.10 -1.44
CA ALA A 23 -22.87 -1.06 -2.41
C ALA A 23 -21.70 -0.22 -1.89
N CYS A 24 -20.67 -0.06 -2.70
CA CYS A 24 -19.50 0.73 -2.35
C CYS A 24 -19.94 2.07 -1.76
N HIS A 25 -19.67 2.30 -0.47
CA HIS A 25 -20.05 3.54 0.17
C HIS A 25 -19.44 4.71 -0.62
N ARG A 26 -20.31 5.59 -1.13
CA ARG A 26 -19.91 6.77 -1.90
C ARG A 26 -18.93 7.58 -1.05
N GLY A 27 -17.69 7.72 -1.51
CA GLY A 27 -16.69 8.57 -0.85
C GLY A 27 -15.36 7.91 -0.47
N ARG A 28 -15.26 6.57 -0.43
CA ARG A 28 -13.95 5.91 -0.25
C ARG A 28 -13.17 5.87 -1.57
N LYS A 29 -12.57 7.00 -1.92
CA LYS A 29 -11.50 7.10 -2.92
C LYS A 29 -10.26 6.44 -2.34
N GLY A 30 -10.00 5.20 -2.71
CA GLY A 30 -8.75 4.51 -2.44
C GLY A 30 -8.17 4.02 -3.75
N SER A 31 -6.89 3.70 -3.75
CA SER A 31 -6.20 3.06 -4.85
C SER A 31 -5.67 1.70 -4.38
N ALA A 32 -5.31 0.82 -5.32
CA ALA A 32 -4.58 -0.39 -4.98
C ALA A 32 -3.25 -0.08 -4.25
N ALA A 33 -2.68 1.11 -4.48
CA ALA A 33 -1.48 1.57 -3.80
C ALA A 33 -1.69 1.86 -2.31
N ASP A 34 -2.93 2.03 -1.83
CA ASP A 34 -3.25 2.26 -0.41
C ASP A 34 -3.42 0.96 0.38
N LEU A 35 -3.43 -0.19 -0.29
CA LEU A 35 -3.48 -1.48 0.40
C LEU A 35 -2.19 -1.71 1.16
N ASN A 36 -2.28 -2.11 2.43
CA ASN A 36 -1.12 -2.50 3.21
C ASN A 36 -0.56 -3.87 2.78
N TYR A 37 -0.01 -3.91 1.57
CA TYR A 37 0.48 -5.11 0.89
C TYR A 37 2.01 -5.11 0.85
N PRO A 38 2.68 -6.28 0.96
CA PRO A 38 4.15 -6.36 1.03
C PRO A 38 4.86 -6.02 -0.27
N THR A 39 4.13 -5.76 -1.36
CA THR A 39 4.67 -5.29 -2.63
C THR A 39 4.07 -3.95 -3.05
N MET A 40 4.78 -3.26 -3.94
CA MET A 40 4.40 -1.97 -4.49
C MET A 40 4.38 -2.08 -6.00
N ALA A 41 3.23 -1.80 -6.60
CA ALA A 41 3.05 -1.87 -8.05
C ALA A 41 2.22 -0.66 -8.52
N PHE A 42 2.62 -0.09 -9.65
CA PHE A 42 1.91 1.00 -10.30
C PHE A 42 1.93 0.78 -11.81
N HIS A 43 0.76 0.88 -12.44
CA HIS A 43 0.65 0.78 -13.89
C HIS A 43 0.95 2.15 -14.52
N ALA A 44 2.19 2.33 -14.97
CA ALA A 44 2.63 3.56 -15.64
C ALA A 44 2.21 3.59 -17.11
N ALA A 45 1.74 4.73 -17.59
CA ALA A 45 1.45 4.93 -19.01
C ALA A 45 2.76 5.13 -19.79
N PRO A 46 2.95 4.45 -20.95
CA PRO A 46 4.16 4.61 -21.76
C PRO A 46 4.44 6.07 -22.13
N GLY A 47 5.69 6.49 -22.02
CA GLY A 47 6.14 7.84 -22.38
C GLY A 47 5.69 8.97 -21.45
N LYS A 48 4.97 8.67 -20.35
CA LYS A 48 4.52 9.68 -19.38
C LYS A 48 5.29 9.59 -18.08
N ASN A 49 5.68 10.76 -17.56
CA ASN A 49 6.17 10.87 -16.19
C ASN A 49 5.05 10.52 -15.21
N PHE A 50 5.42 9.89 -14.09
CA PHE A 50 4.47 9.52 -13.05
C PHE A 50 5.06 9.74 -11.66
N THR A 51 4.18 9.79 -10.67
CA THR A 51 4.54 9.75 -9.26
C THR A 51 3.52 8.87 -8.56
N ALA A 52 3.98 7.88 -7.82
CA ALA A 52 3.15 6.97 -7.05
C ALA A 52 3.55 7.05 -5.58
N ARG A 53 2.55 6.99 -4.69
CA ARG A 53 2.75 6.94 -3.23
C ARG A 53 2.15 5.65 -2.71
N PHE A 54 2.87 5.00 -1.80
CA PHE A 54 2.50 3.71 -1.23
C PHE A 54 2.53 3.81 0.29
N PRO A 55 1.47 4.30 0.95
CA PRO A 55 1.43 4.33 2.40
C PRO A 55 1.42 2.89 2.92
N ARG A 56 2.34 2.56 3.83
CA ARG A 56 2.43 1.22 4.42
C ARG A 56 2.47 1.30 5.93
N SER A 57 1.92 0.28 6.58
CA SER A 57 2.03 0.07 8.01
C SER A 57 2.60 -1.30 8.29
N VAL A 58 3.69 -1.36 9.03
CA VAL A 58 4.30 -2.62 9.45
C VAL A 58 4.13 -2.79 10.95
N THR A 59 3.97 -4.04 11.37
CA THR A 59 3.81 -4.42 12.78
C THR A 59 5.02 -5.24 13.18
N ASN A 60 5.67 -4.88 14.29
CA ASN A 60 6.75 -5.70 14.84
C ASN A 60 6.19 -7.03 15.36
N VAL A 61 6.66 -8.13 14.80
CA VAL A 61 6.34 -9.50 15.25
C VAL A 61 7.57 -10.23 15.79
N GLY A 62 8.69 -9.52 15.93
CA GLY A 62 9.95 -10.03 16.46
C GLY A 62 10.31 -9.41 17.82
N VAL A 63 11.61 -9.38 18.12
CA VAL A 63 12.12 -8.94 19.43
C VAL A 63 11.82 -7.45 19.67
N PRO A 64 11.32 -7.06 20.86
CA PRO A 64 11.23 -5.67 21.29
C PRO A 64 12.56 -4.91 21.22
N GLY A 65 12.52 -3.59 21.00
CA GLY A 65 13.73 -2.75 20.90
C GLY A 65 14.45 -2.82 19.54
N SER A 66 13.85 -3.45 18.54
CA SER A 66 14.43 -3.60 17.20
C SER A 66 14.33 -2.32 16.36
N VAL A 67 15.41 -1.99 15.65
CA VAL A 67 15.49 -0.83 14.76
C VAL A 67 15.76 -1.30 13.33
N TYR A 68 14.93 -0.82 12.39
CA TYR A 68 15.04 -1.14 10.97
C TYR A 68 15.32 0.13 10.18
N VAL A 69 16.29 0.08 9.27
CA VAL A 69 16.64 1.17 8.35
C VAL A 69 16.43 0.71 6.92
N ALA A 70 15.59 1.43 6.18
CA ALA A 70 15.28 1.07 4.81
C ALA A 70 16.50 1.27 3.89
N LYS A 71 16.77 0.23 3.09
CA LYS A 71 17.77 0.20 2.02
C LYS A 71 17.03 0.11 0.69
N ILE A 72 17.27 1.07 -0.19
CA ILE A 72 16.69 1.12 -1.53
C ILE A 72 17.74 0.59 -2.51
N VAL A 73 17.35 -0.40 -3.32
CA VAL A 73 18.20 -1.01 -4.35
C VAL A 73 17.57 -0.73 -5.71
N GLY A 74 18.39 -0.41 -6.71
CA GLY A 74 17.92 -0.25 -8.09
C GLY A 74 17.29 1.10 -8.42
N SER A 75 17.25 2.07 -7.48
CA SER A 75 16.90 3.45 -7.84
C SER A 75 18.04 4.05 -8.66
N ARG A 76 17.70 4.54 -9.86
CA ARG A 76 18.65 5.11 -10.83
C ARG A 76 18.26 6.55 -11.14
N PRO A 77 19.11 7.54 -10.80
CA PRO A 77 18.91 8.92 -11.23
C PRO A 77 18.73 8.99 -12.75
N GLY A 78 17.75 9.76 -13.22
CA GLY A 78 17.41 9.85 -14.66
C GLY A 78 16.47 8.76 -15.19
N GLN A 79 16.13 7.73 -14.40
CA GLN A 79 15.10 6.74 -14.74
C GLN A 79 14.00 6.66 -13.68
N THR A 80 14.36 6.31 -12.44
CA THR A 80 13.38 6.12 -11.36
C THR A 80 14.00 6.47 -10.01
N VAL A 81 13.41 7.48 -9.37
CA VAL A 81 13.77 7.93 -8.03
C VAL A 81 12.79 7.33 -7.03
N VAL A 82 13.32 6.55 -6.08
CA VAL A 82 12.53 5.96 -5.00
C VAL A 82 12.99 6.56 -3.68
N THR A 83 12.03 6.96 -2.85
CA THR A 83 12.26 7.55 -1.53
C THR A 83 11.30 6.95 -0.51
N VAL A 84 11.72 6.89 0.76
CA VAL A 84 10.94 6.34 1.87
C VAL A 84 10.98 7.30 3.06
N SER A 85 9.85 7.50 3.74
CA SER A 85 9.74 8.44 4.86
C SER A 85 8.75 7.97 5.94
N PRO A 86 9.20 7.66 7.17
CA PRO A 86 10.58 7.76 7.64
C PRO A 86 11.44 6.60 7.15
N ARG A 87 12.74 6.84 6.97
CA ARG A 87 13.70 5.80 6.58
C ARG A 87 14.06 4.85 7.72
N ARG A 88 13.91 5.27 8.97
CA ARG A 88 14.25 4.50 10.17
C ARG A 88 12.99 4.28 11.01
N LEU A 89 12.69 3.02 11.31
CA LEU A 89 11.60 2.60 12.19
C LEU A 89 12.19 1.93 13.43
N ALA A 90 11.77 2.36 14.62
CA ALA A 90 12.30 1.87 15.89
C ALA A 90 11.16 1.33 16.75
N PHE A 91 11.04 0.01 16.86
CA PHE A 91 9.96 -0.64 17.59
C PHE A 91 10.39 -0.94 19.02
N SER A 92 9.70 -0.38 20.01
CA SER A 92 9.98 -0.58 21.43
C SER A 92 9.34 -1.84 22.00
N HIS A 93 8.24 -2.34 21.42
CA HIS A 93 7.51 -3.50 21.92
C HIS A 93 7.00 -4.42 20.79
N LEU A 94 6.64 -5.64 21.17
CA LEU A 94 5.97 -6.60 20.30
C LEU A 94 4.60 -6.05 19.89
N HIS A 95 4.20 -6.27 18.64
CA HIS A 95 2.96 -5.79 18.02
C HIS A 95 2.82 -4.27 17.87
N GLN A 96 3.88 -3.50 18.14
CA GLN A 96 3.87 -2.07 17.81
C GLN A 96 3.76 -1.89 16.30
N ARG A 97 2.86 -0.98 15.87
CA ARG A 97 2.65 -0.62 14.48
C ARG A 97 3.27 0.74 14.16
N MET A 98 3.95 0.83 13.02
CA MET A 98 4.49 2.09 12.48
C MET A 98 4.22 2.20 10.99
N SER A 99 4.19 3.43 10.47
CA SER A 99 3.94 3.69 9.06
C SER A 99 5.11 4.40 8.38
N PHE A 100 5.18 4.25 7.06
CA PHE A 100 6.13 4.94 6.17
C PHE A 100 5.53 5.22 4.79
#